data_AF-A0A7J3UA69-F1
#
_entry.id   AF-A0A7J3UA69-F1
#
_cell.length_a   1.000
_cell.length_b   1.000
_cell.length_c   1.000
_cell.angle_alpha   90.00
_cell.angle_beta   90.00
_cell.angle_gamma   90.00
#
_symmetry.space_group_name_H-M   'P 1'
#
loop_
_entity.id
_entity.type
_entity.pdbx_description
1 polymer ?
#
loop_
_entity_poly.entity_id
_entity_poly.type
_entity_poly.pdbx_seq_one_letter_code
_entity_poly.pdbx_strand_id
1 'polypeptide(L)'
;SGKANIIAVGTTTIKTLESSSSGGVVKAGSGWSDLFIYPGYKFKSPITAILTNFHLPKSTPLLLVSAYAGKDAIMKAYDEALRNNYRFLSFGDAMLIMDKNV
;
A
#
# COMPACT_ATOMS: atom_id res chain seq x y z
N SER A 1 -4.08 23.76 -11.06
CA SER A 1 -4.89 22.90 -10.18
C SER A 1 -3.93 21.97 -9.46
N GLY A 2 -3.84 22.06 -8.12
CA GLY A 2 -2.90 21.25 -7.34
C GLY A 2 -3.21 19.75 -7.47
N LYS A 3 -2.16 18.93 -7.50
CA LYS A 3 -2.26 17.47 -7.49
C LYS A 3 -2.91 17.07 -6.15
N ALA A 4 -4.05 16.39 -6.20
CA ALA A 4 -4.76 15.98 -4.99
C ALA A 4 -4.03 14.82 -4.30
N ASN A 5 -3.90 14.89 -2.97
CA ASN A 5 -3.35 13.79 -2.18
C ASN A 5 -4.44 12.74 -1.94
N ILE A 6 -4.26 11.55 -2.50
CA ILE A 6 -5.19 10.41 -2.35
C ILE A 6 -4.49 9.35 -1.49
N ILE A 7 -4.94 9.24 -0.24
CA ILE A 7 -4.40 8.30 0.73
C ILE A 7 -5.32 7.08 0.80
N ALA A 8 -4.83 5.92 0.36
CA ALA A 8 -5.60 4.68 0.47
C ALA A 8 -5.38 4.03 1.84
N VAL A 9 -6.48 3.78 2.56
CA VAL A 9 -6.45 3.20 3.90
C VAL A 9 -6.83 1.72 3.82
N GLY A 10 -5.86 0.85 4.10
CA GLY A 10 -5.99 -0.59 4.06
C GLY A 10 -5.67 -1.22 2.69
N THR A 11 -5.14 -2.43 2.72
CA THR A 11 -4.73 -3.16 1.50
C THR A 11 -5.90 -3.55 0.60
N THR A 12 -7.07 -3.79 1.18
CA THR A 12 -8.31 -4.00 0.41
C THR A 12 -8.65 -2.76 -0.42
N THR A 13 -8.64 -1.57 0.20
CA THR A 13 -8.91 -0.30 -0.49
C THR A 13 -7.92 -0.06 -1.63
N ILE A 14 -6.63 -0.33 -1.40
CA ILE A 14 -5.60 -0.23 -2.45
C ILE A 14 -5.95 -1.13 -3.63
N LYS A 15 -6.27 -2.41 -3.38
CA LYS A 15 -6.65 -3.36 -4.45
C LYS A 15 -7.92 -2.93 -5.17
N THR A 16 -8.93 -2.43 -4.46
CA THR A 16 -10.18 -1.95 -5.05
C THR A 16 -9.95 -0.76 -5.98
N LEU A 17 -9.23 0.25 -5.50
CA LEU A 17 -8.88 1.43 -6.30
C LEU A 17 -8.02 1.05 -7.49
N GLU A 18 -7.02 0.19 -7.30
CA GLU A 18 -6.12 -0.23 -8.37
C GLU A 18 -6.85 -1.04 -9.45
N SER A 19 -7.78 -1.91 -9.05
CA SER A 19 -8.59 -2.72 -9.98
C SER A 19 -9.60 -1.89 -10.76
N SER A 20 -10.10 -0.81 -10.17
CA SER A 20 -11.05 0.11 -10.80
C SER A 20 -10.38 1.27 -11.54
N SER A 21 -9.05 1.31 -11.56
CA SER A 21 -8.29 2.41 -12.19
C SER A 21 -7.85 2.09 -13.60
N SER A 22 -7.99 3.08 -14.48
CA SER A 22 -7.50 3.03 -15.86
C SER A 22 -6.98 4.42 -16.24
N GLY A 23 -5.69 4.50 -16.61
CA GLY A 23 -5.05 5.77 -16.99
C GLY A 23 -4.96 6.80 -15.87
N GLY A 24 -4.76 6.38 -14.61
CA GLY A 24 -4.70 7.31 -13.48
C GLY A 24 -6.07 7.76 -12.94
N VAL A 25 -7.18 7.24 -13.49
CA VAL A 25 -8.53 7.64 -13.09
C VAL A 25 -9.30 6.44 -12.56
N VAL A 26 -9.91 6.60 -11.39
CA VAL A 26 -10.81 5.61 -10.78
C VAL A 26 -12.16 5.66 -11.49
N LYS A 27 -12.66 4.51 -11.94
CA LYS A 27 -13.97 4.37 -12.58
C LYS A 27 -15.00 3.81 -11.60
N ALA A 28 -16.18 4.42 -11.57
CA ALA A 28 -17.30 3.89 -10.80
C ALA A 28 -17.75 2.54 -11.38
N GLY A 29 -18.06 1.59 -10.50
CA GLY A 29 -18.53 0.27 -10.89
C GLY A 29 -18.43 -0.74 -9.75
N SER A 30 -18.79 -1.98 -10.06
CA SER A 30 -18.65 -3.13 -9.17
C SER A 30 -18.10 -4.33 -9.95
N GLY A 31 -17.43 -5.23 -9.26
CA GLY A 31 -16.83 -6.41 -9.87
C GLY A 31 -15.91 -7.16 -8.92
N TRP A 32 -15.44 -8.31 -9.40
CA TRP A 32 -14.43 -9.11 -8.70
C TRP A 32 -13.03 -8.66 -9.09
N SER A 33 -12.07 -8.85 -8.18
CA SER A 33 -10.68 -8.58 -8.44
C SER A 33 -9.81 -9.73 -7.95
N ASP A 34 -9.08 -10.33 -8.89
CA ASP A 34 -8.01 -11.30 -8.62
C ASP A 34 -6.63 -10.60 -8.58
N LEU A 35 -6.62 -9.28 -8.36
CA LEU A 35 -5.39 -8.50 -8.45
C LEU A 35 -4.38 -8.93 -7.38
N PHE A 36 -3.22 -9.40 -7.87
CA PHE A 36 -2.06 -9.75 -7.09
C PHE A 36 -0.94 -8.73 -7.31
N ILE A 37 -0.60 -7.99 -6.25
CA ILE A 37 0.41 -6.93 -6.27
C ILE A 37 1.68 -7.44 -5.59
N TYR A 38 2.81 -7.39 -6.30
CA TYR A 38 4.11 -7.86 -5.85
C TYR A 38 5.23 -6.93 -6.38
N PRO A 39 6.46 -6.99 -5.83
CA PRO A 39 7.54 -6.11 -6.24
C PRO A 39 7.75 -6.07 -7.76
N GLY A 40 7.83 -4.85 -8.33
CA GLY A 40 7.86 -4.61 -9.77
C GLY A 40 6.50 -4.24 -10.39
N TYR A 41 5.41 -4.34 -9.62
CA TYR A 41 4.10 -3.86 -10.04
C TYR A 41 4.09 -2.35 -10.31
N LYS A 42 3.47 -1.93 -11.41
CA LYS A 42 3.28 -0.52 -11.76
C LYS A 42 1.86 -0.10 -11.37
N PHE A 43 1.75 0.74 -10.36
CA PHE A 43 0.47 1.31 -9.91
C PHE A 43 -0.12 2.23 -10.99
N LYS A 44 -1.42 2.07 -11.23
CA LYS A 44 -2.22 2.77 -12.24
C LYS A 44 -3.27 3.67 -11.59
N SER A 45 -3.58 3.45 -10.32
CA SER A 45 -4.46 4.31 -9.53
C SER A 45 -3.78 5.64 -9.18
N PRO A 46 -4.57 6.71 -8.94
CA PRO A 46 -4.02 8.00 -8.53
C PRO A 46 -3.62 8.05 -7.05
N ILE A 47 -3.32 6.91 -6.41
CA ILE A 47 -2.95 6.82 -4.99
C ILE A 47 -1.57 7.46 -4.79
N THR A 48 -1.48 8.43 -3.88
CA THR A 48 -0.24 9.15 -3.56
C THR A 48 0.39 8.73 -2.23
N ALA A 49 -0.39 8.06 -1.36
CA ALA A 49 0.10 7.45 -0.14
C ALA A 49 -0.78 6.27 0.29
N ILE A 50 -0.24 5.39 1.12
CA ILE A 50 -0.97 4.26 1.70
C ILE A 50 -0.82 4.23 3.22
N LEU A 51 -1.91 3.91 3.92
CA LEU A 51 -1.95 3.70 5.36
C LEU A 51 -2.39 2.26 5.64
N THR A 52 -1.57 1.46 6.31
CA THR A 52 -1.91 0.08 6.64
C THR A 52 -1.14 -0.43 7.86
N ASN A 53 -1.50 -1.59 8.40
CA ASN A 53 -0.83 -2.17 9.57
C ASN A 53 0.52 -2.80 9.20
N PHE A 54 1.30 -3.18 10.21
CA PHE A 54 2.42 -4.10 10.00
C PHE A 54 1.92 -5.52 9.73
N HIS A 55 2.43 -6.12 8.66
CA HIS A 55 2.05 -7.44 8.17
C HIS A 55 3.11 -8.51 8.47
N LEU A 56 2.69 -9.77 8.55
CA LEU A 56 3.61 -10.88 8.80
C LEU A 56 4.63 -11.07 7.67
N PRO A 57 5.82 -11.61 7.99
CA PRO A 57 6.75 -12.13 6.98
C PRO A 57 6.05 -13.11 6.04
N LYS A 58 6.44 -13.10 4.76
CA LYS A 58 5.90 -13.99 3.71
C LYS A 58 4.38 -13.88 3.49
N SER A 59 3.78 -12.73 3.81
CA SER A 59 2.36 -12.47 3.56
C SER A 59 2.12 -11.68 2.26
N THR A 60 0.96 -11.84 1.63
CA THR A 60 0.60 -11.08 0.42
C THR A 60 0.45 -9.57 0.67
N PRO A 61 -0.03 -9.09 1.84
CA PRO A 61 0.02 -7.67 2.17
C PRO A 61 1.46 -7.13 2.25
N LEU A 62 2.42 -7.91 2.77
CA LEU A 62 3.83 -7.51 2.78
C LEU A 62 4.39 -7.33 1.36
N LEU A 63 4.00 -8.20 0.42
CA LEU A 63 4.37 -8.06 -0.98
C LEU A 63 3.80 -6.77 -1.60
N LEU A 64 2.55 -6.43 -1.28
CA LEU A 64 1.90 -5.20 -1.75
C LEU A 64 2.62 -3.95 -1.25
N VAL A 65 2.89 -3.83 0.06
CA VAL A 65 3.59 -2.66 0.61
C VAL A 65 5.04 -2.58 0.09
N SER A 66 5.68 -3.72 -0.16
CA SER A 66 7.01 -3.78 -0.77
C SER A 66 7.01 -3.36 -2.24
N ALA A 67 5.92 -3.63 -2.97
CA ALA A 67 5.74 -3.14 -4.33
C ALA A 67 5.55 -1.62 -4.37
N TYR A 68 4.88 -1.05 -3.37
CA TYR A 68 4.63 0.38 -3.28
C TYR A 68 5.87 1.17 -2.82
N ALA A 69 6.52 0.74 -1.74
CA ALA A 69 7.61 1.49 -1.10
C ALA A 69 9.02 1.04 -1.50
N GLY A 70 9.14 -0.10 -2.18
CA GLY A 70 10.40 -0.80 -2.37
C GLY A 70 10.79 -1.66 -1.17
N LYS A 71 11.38 -2.82 -1.45
CA LYS A 71 11.74 -3.82 -0.43
C LYS A 71 12.65 -3.26 0.66
N ASP A 72 13.72 -2.54 0.28
CA ASP A 72 14.72 -2.06 1.25
C ASP A 72 14.14 -1.04 2.23
N ALA A 73 13.22 -0.19 1.77
CA ALA A 73 12.54 0.78 2.62
C ALA A 73 11.62 0.08 3.64
N ILE A 74 10.86 -0.92 3.19
CA ILE A 74 10.00 -1.72 4.07
C ILE A 74 10.84 -2.49 5.10
N MET A 75 11.94 -3.12 4.69
CA MET A 75 12.78 -3.86 5.64
C MET A 75 13.37 -2.94 6.72
N LYS A 76 13.85 -1.75 6.34
CA LYS A 76 14.32 -0.74 7.31
C LYS A 76 13.22 -0.29 8.28
N ALA A 77 11.99 -0.09 7.78
CA ALA A 77 10.86 0.28 8.63
C ALA A 77 10.49 -0.85 9.62
N TYR A 78 10.57 -2.11 9.18
CA TYR A 78 10.33 -3.26 10.05
C TYR A 78 11.42 -3.40 11.13
N ASP A 79 12.69 -3.22 10.78
CA ASP A 79 13.79 -3.25 11.74
C ASP A 79 13.65 -2.15 12.81
N GLU A 80 13.19 -0.96 12.42
CA GLU A 80 12.87 0.14 13.35
C GLU A 80 11.68 -0.22 14.25
N ALA A 81 10.60 -0.75 13.67
CA ALA A 81 9.40 -1.15 14.41
C ALA A 81 9.71 -2.22 15.46
N LEU A 82 10.53 -3.22 15.10
CA LEU A 82 11.00 -4.26 16.03
C LEU A 82 11.86 -3.66 17.15
N ARG A 83 12.81 -2.77 16.82
CA ARG A 83 13.66 -2.10 17.82
C ARG A 83 12.86 -1.26 18.82
N ASN A 84 11.74 -0.69 18.39
CA ASN A 84 10.88 0.15 19.22
C ASN A 84 9.65 -0.57 19.80
N ASN A 85 9.59 -1.91 19.74
CA ASN A 85 8.49 -2.71 20.27
C ASN A 85 7.10 -2.33 19.74
N TYR A 86 7.01 -1.97 18.45
CA TYR A 86 5.72 -1.77 17.80
C TYR A 86 4.90 -3.06 17.85
N ARG A 87 3.59 -2.91 17.95
CA ARG A 87 2.63 -4.02 17.90
C ARG A 87 2.30 -4.32 16.44
N PHE A 88 2.35 -5.58 16.05
CA PHE A 88 2.06 -6.02 14.69
C PHE A 88 0.61 -6.54 14.59
N LEU A 89 0.16 -6.87 13.36
CA LEU A 89 -1.14 -7.49 13.06
C LEU A 89 -2.36 -6.54 13.17
N SER A 90 -3.56 -7.12 13.18
CA SER A 90 -4.84 -6.43 13.01
C SER A 90 -5.13 -5.34 14.03
N PHE A 91 -4.64 -5.51 15.26
CA PHE A 91 -4.82 -4.57 16.38
C PHE A 91 -3.52 -3.89 16.79
N GLY A 92 -2.49 -4.04 15.96
CA GLY A 92 -1.19 -3.41 16.17
C GLY A 92 -1.16 -1.96 15.70
N ASP A 93 0.04 -1.46 15.56
CA ASP A 93 0.33 -0.12 15.07
C ASP A 93 0.31 -0.09 13.52
N ALA A 94 0.39 1.12 12.97
CA ALA A 94 0.23 1.38 11.54
C ALA A 94 1.48 2.01 10.90
N MET A 95 1.58 1.84 9.58
CA MET A 95 2.56 2.44 8.68
C MET A 95 1.83 3.40 7.72
N LEU A 96 2.30 4.64 7.67
CA LEU A 96 2.00 5.58 6.59
C LEU A 96 3.18 5.59 5.62
N ILE A 97 2.93 5.25 4.36
CA ILE A 97 3.94 5.27 3.30
C ILE A 97 3.52 6.32 2.28
N MET A 98 4.32 7.37 2.15
CA MET A 98 4.09 8.47 1.21
C MET A 98 5.06 8.32 0.05
N ASP A 99 4.56 8.38 -1.18
CA ASP A 99 5.43 8.49 -2.35
C ASP A 99 6.17 9.84 -2.28
N LYS A 100 7.50 9.79 -2.38
CA LYS A 100 8.36 11.00 -2.34
C LYS A 100 8.30 11.80 -3.64
N ASN A 101 7.62 11.30 -4.68
CA ASN A 101 7.55 11.92 -6.01
C ASN A 101 6.18 12.59 -6.30
N VAL A 102 5.39 12.87 -5.26
CA VAL A 102 4.14 13.64 -5.41
C VAL A 102 4.44 15.08 -5.70
#